data_AF-A0A7Y2CIH2-F1
#
_entry.id   AF-A0A7Y2CIH2-F1
#
_cell.length_a   1.000
_cell.length_b   1.000
_cell.length_c   1.000
_cell.angle_alpha   90.00
_cell.angle_beta   90.00
_cell.angle_gamma   90.00
#
_symmetry.space_group_name_H-M   'P 1'
#
loop_
_entity.id
_entity.type
_entity.pdbx_description
1 polymer ?
#
loop_
_entity_poly.entity_id
_entity_poly.type
_entity_poly.pdbx_seq_one_letter_code
_entity_poly.pdbx_strand_id
1 'polypeptide(L)' 'MTSLFMLIGATPDGGAPANPMVVFFPYLIIIFIFYFMLIRPQQKRAQDHRKFVEQLKTGDKVVMDSGIYGS' A
#
# COMPACT_ATOMS: atom_id res chain seq x y z
N MET A 1 -31.57 18.66 28.95
CA MET A 1 -30.84 17.47 28.46
C MET A 1 -30.80 17.45 26.93
N THR A 2 -30.24 18.48 26.30
CA THR A 2 -30.10 18.55 24.83
C THR A 2 -28.82 19.23 24.37
N SER A 3 -28.06 19.85 25.29
CA SER A 3 -26.82 20.57 24.98
C SER A 3 -25.56 19.70 25.00
N LEU A 4 -25.65 18.43 25.41
CA LEU A 4 -24.49 17.54 25.53
C LEU A 4 -24.14 16.78 24.22
N PHE A 5 -25.04 16.79 23.23
CA PHE A 5 -24.80 16.10 21.95
C PHE A 5 -24.02 16.93 20.93
N MET A 6 -23.89 18.24 21.16
CA MET A 6 -23.24 19.18 20.23
C MET A 6 -21.72 19.32 20.43
N LEU A 7 -21.13 18.63 21.43
CA LEU A 7 -19.71 18.72 21.76
C LEU A 7 -18.87 17.51 21.30
N ILE A 8 -19.50 16.42 20.83
CA ILE A 8 -18.80 15.19 20.38
C ILE A 8 -18.87 15.02 18.86
N GLY A 9 -19.80 15.69 18.18
CA GLY A 9 -19.85 15.73 16.72
C GLY A 9 -19.19 17.00 16.22
N ALA A 10 -17.91 16.94 15.88
CA ALA A 10 -17.35 17.88 14.93
C ALA A 10 -18.16 17.76 13.62
N THR A 11 -19.20 18.57 13.47
CA THR A 11 -19.72 18.88 12.15
C THR A 11 -18.65 19.73 11.48
N PRO A 12 -18.01 19.24 10.40
CA PRO A 12 -17.23 20.11 9.56
C PRO A 12 -18.24 21.06 8.93
N ASP A 13 -18.32 22.27 9.48
CA ASP A 13 -18.74 23.45 8.75
C ASP A 13 -17.87 23.52 7.49
N GLY A 14 -18.44 23.25 6.32
CA GLY A 14 -17.67 23.23 5.09
C GLY A 14 -18.39 22.67 3.86
N GLY A 15 -19.14 23.53 3.18
CA GLY A 15 -19.22 23.48 1.71
C GLY A 15 -20.61 23.23 1.13
N ALA A 16 -20.92 24.05 0.12
CA ALA A 16 -22.00 23.91 -0.88
C ALA A 16 -22.29 22.46 -1.30
N PRO A 17 -23.46 22.15 -1.91
CA PRO A 17 -23.75 20.80 -2.43
C PRO A 17 -22.57 20.32 -3.29
N ALA A 18 -21.78 19.42 -2.74
CA ALA A 18 -20.55 19.00 -3.36
C ALA A 18 -20.91 18.23 -4.62
N ASN A 19 -20.55 18.78 -5.77
CA ASN A 19 -20.67 18.09 -7.05
C ASN A 19 -20.12 16.68 -6.89
N PRO A 20 -20.83 15.63 -7.32
CA PRO A 20 -20.40 14.25 -7.10
C PRO A 20 -18.97 13.98 -7.59
N MET A 21 -18.54 14.63 -8.68
CA MET A 21 -17.12 14.60 -9.13
C MET A 21 -16.12 15.04 -8.06
N VAL A 22 -16.41 16.10 -7.30
CA VAL A 22 -15.55 16.64 -6.25
C VAL A 22 -15.49 15.67 -5.05
N VAL A 23 -16.57 14.93 -4.78
CA VAL A 23 -16.63 13.93 -3.71
C VAL A 23 -15.87 12.65 -4.07
N PHE A 24 -15.88 12.22 -5.34
CA PHE A 24 -15.16 11.02 -5.78
C PHE A 24 -13.65 11.22 -5.96
N PHE A 25 -13.21 12.46 -6.19
CA PHE A 25 -11.81 12.82 -6.36
C PHE A 25 -10.88 12.36 -5.21
N PRO A 26 -11.17 12.62 -3.92
CA PRO A 26 -10.32 12.16 -2.82
C PRO A 26 -10.27 10.62 -2.70
N TYR A 27 -11.37 9.91 -2.96
CA TYR A 27 -11.38 8.44 -2.91
C TYR A 27 -10.48 7.83 -3.99
N LEU A 28 -10.50 8.38 -5.21
CA LEU A 28 -9.63 7.95 -6.31
C LEU A 28 -8.15 8.15 -5.97
N ILE A 29 -7.79 9.30 -5.38
CA ILE A 29 -6.42 9.59 -4.94
C ILE A 29 -5.95 8.57 -3.91
N ILE A 30 -6.77 8.27 -2.90
CA ILE A 30 -6.41 7.31 -1.85
C ILE A 30 -6.16 5.92 -2.47
N ILE A 31 -7.08 5.44 -3.30
CA ILE A 31 -6.94 4.14 -3.98
C ILE A 31 -5.67 4.13 -4.84
N PHE A 32 -5.40 5.20 -5.58
CA PHE A 32 -4.21 5.32 -6.41
C PHE A 32 -2.92 5.26 -5.59
N ILE A 33 -2.85 5.99 -4.47
CA ILE A 33 -1.67 5.99 -3.58
C ILE A 33 -1.44 4.61 -2.97
N PHE A 34 -2.47 3.97 -2.40
CA PHE A 34 -2.34 2.63 -1.82
C PHE A 34 -1.99 1.58 -2.88
N TYR A 35 -2.59 1.65 -4.07
CA TYR A 35 -2.25 0.78 -5.19
C TYR A 35 -0.79 0.95 -5.59
N PHE A 36 -0.33 2.18 -5.82
CA PHE A 36 1.04 2.42 -6.23
C PHE A 36 2.06 2.02 -5.16
N MET A 37 1.74 2.30 -3.88
CA MET A 37 2.63 2.00 -2.76
C MET A 37 2.75 0.50 -2.49
N LEU A 38 1.72 -0.33 -2.72
CA LEU A 38 1.80 -1.78 -2.48
C LEU A 38 2.19 -2.59 -3.72
N ILE A 39 1.64 -2.25 -4.90
CA ILE A 39 1.86 -3.03 -6.14
C ILE A 39 3.31 -2.90 -6.64
N ARG A 40 3.87 -1.69 -6.59
CA ARG A 40 5.23 -1.41 -7.09
C ARG A 40 6.33 -2.09 -6.27
N PRO A 41 6.35 -2.02 -4.92
CA PRO A 41 7.39 -2.71 -4.16
C PRO A 41 7.25 -4.22 -4.23
N GLN A 42 6.04 -4.77 -4.35
CA GLN A 42 5.85 -6.21 -4.52
C GLN A 42 6.48 -6.71 -5.83
N GLN A 43 6.19 -6.02 -6.95
CA GLN A 43 6.78 -6.36 -8.24
C GLN A 43 8.31 -6.27 -8.21
N LYS A 44 8.87 -5.26 -7.52
CA LYS A 44 10.32 -5.11 -7.37
C LYS A 44 10.93 -6.28 -6.60
N ARG A 45 10.37 -6.66 -5.44
CA ARG A 45 10.85 -7.82 -4.64
C ARG A 45 10.78 -9.13 -5.41
N ALA A 46 9.70 -9.37 -6.15
CA ALA A 46 9.55 -10.56 -6.97
C ALA A 46 10.57 -10.59 -8.12
N GLN A 47 10.80 -9.46 -8.80
CA GLN A 47 11.81 -9.36 -9.85
C GLN A 47 13.23 -9.56 -9.31
N ASP A 48 13.55 -8.97 -8.16
CA ASP A 48 14.86 -9.12 -7.53
C ASP A 48 15.12 -10.58 -7.11
N HIS A 49 14.10 -11.28 -6.57
CA HIS A 49 14.20 -12.70 -6.26
C HIS A 49 14.39 -13.57 -7.51
N ARG A 50 13.67 -13.30 -8.59
CA ARG A 50 13.84 -14.01 -9.88
C ARG A 50 15.26 -13.82 -10.42
N LYS A 51 15.79 -12.60 -10.40
CA LYS A 51 17.16 -12.29 -10.82
C LYS A 51 18.20 -12.97 -9.96
N PHE A 52 18.00 -13.02 -8.64
CA PHE A 52 18.87 -13.75 -7.74
C PHE A 52 18.96 -15.22 -8.15
N VAL A 53 17.82 -15.88 -8.36
CA VAL A 53 17.79 -17.29 -8.79
C VAL A 53 18.41 -17.50 -10.18
N GLU A 54 18.16 -16.61 -11.14
CA GLU A 54 18.75 -16.66 -12.49
C GLU A 54 20.28 -16.49 -12.48
N GLN A 55 20.86 -15.82 -11.48
CA GLN A 55 22.30 -15.62 -11.34
C GLN A 55 23.02 -16.78 -10.65
N LEU A 56 22.29 -17.67 -9.96
CA LEU A 56 22.87 -18.83 -9.29
C LEU A 56 23.35 -19.85 -10.31
N LYS A 57 24.61 -20.25 -10.22
CA LYS A 57 25.19 -21.35 -11.00
C LYS A 57 25.42 -22.58 -10.12
N THR A 58 25.53 -23.74 -10.75
CA THR A 58 25.89 -24.98 -10.07
C THR A 58 27.25 -24.80 -9.37
N GLY A 59 27.28 -24.92 -8.04
CA GLY A 59 28.47 -24.68 -7.22
C GLY A 59 28.41 -23.38 -6.39
N ASP A 60 27.42 -22.52 -6.59
CA ASP A 60 27.23 -21.31 -5.78
C ASP A 60 26.59 -21.65 -4.43
N LYS A 61 27.25 -21.21 -3.37
CA LYS A 61 26.75 -21.38 -2.00
C LYS A 61 25.59 -20.42 -1.76
N VAL A 62 24.39 -20.98 -1.65
CA VAL A 62 23.16 -20.24 -1.38
C VAL A 62 22.74 -20.49 0.07
N VAL A 63 22.51 -19.42 0.81
CA VAL A 63 21.92 -19.48 2.15
C VAL A 63 20.45 -19.16 2.02
N MET A 64 19.60 -20.17 2.23
CA MET A 64 18.15 -19.95 2.26
C MET A 64 17.71 -19.45 3.64
N ASP A 65 16.62 -18.70 3.68
CA ASP A 65 16.04 -18.12 4.90
C ASP A 65 15.69 -19.20 5.96
N SER A 66 15.47 -20.43 5.52
CA SER A 66 15.25 -21.62 6.36
C SER A 66 16.52 -22.19 7.03
N GLY A 67 17.68 -21.55 6.87
CA GLY A 67 18.96 -22.03 7.41
C GLY A 67 19.55 -23.22 6.64
N ILE A 68 18.97 -23.56 5.48
CA ILE A 68 19.47 -24.63 4.61
C ILE A 68 20.57 -24.07 3.71
N TYR A 69 21.73 -24.70 3.76
CA TYR A 69 22.87 -24.43 2.89
C TYR A 69 22.77 -25.32 1.65
N GLY A 70 22.61 -24.73 0.47
CA GLY A 70 22.75 -25.41 -0.81
C GLY A 70 24.05 -24.98 -1.49
N SER A 71 24.77 -25.92 -2.10
CA SER A 71 25.96 -25.67 -2.94
C SER A 71 25.69 -26.03 -4.38
#